data_AF-A0A965K9Q6-F1
#
_entry.id   AF-A0A965K9Q6-F1
#
_cell.length_a   1.000
_cell.length_b   1.000
_cell.length_c   1.000
_cell.angle_alpha   90.00
_cell.angle_beta   90.00
_cell.angle_gamma   90.00
#
_symmetry.space_group_name_H-M   'P 1'
#
loop_
_entity.id
_entity.type
_entity.pdbx_description
1 polymer ?
#
loop_
_entity_poly.entity_id
_entity_poly.type
_entity_poly.pdbx_seq_one_letter_code
_entity_poly.pdbx_strand_id
1 'polypeptide(L)'
;SAEMKSSRAWWITFGALALLIALPMLLRKDTTQRPAPGTRRLVVFTPHSETIRREFSEAFSRHWRAEHGEDVYIDWRSPGGTSEIRLMLDAGYKAADEEKRAGIGADVFFGGGEPDFASQAKKGRLLPLHVFTRHPEWFAAGGPIPEFFTGERLWAKDKTWSSSCLSRFGICWAPTRWRANGLPDPVRWADLAEPRLRGQLALADPTKSGSVARAFELIIQAEIQRSLQSPERAALPEKERLALGWTDGFRLVQRMAANARYFSDSAPCTARRNASSSARPSAATPTPPCRRNAPPNRLT
;
A
#
# COMPACT_ATOMS: atom_id res chain seq x y z
N SER A 1 -19.59 -25.70 -59.30
CA SER A 1 -20.30 -25.04 -58.17
C SER A 1 -19.57 -25.11 -56.82
N ALA A 2 -18.42 -25.81 -56.70
CA ALA A 2 -17.66 -25.94 -55.45
C ALA A 2 -16.71 -24.75 -55.16
N GLU A 3 -16.08 -24.15 -56.18
CA GLU A 3 -15.16 -23.01 -56.00
C GLU A 3 -15.83 -21.76 -55.43
N MET A 4 -17.06 -21.43 -55.85
CA MET A 4 -17.76 -20.24 -55.33
C MET A 4 -18.17 -20.36 -53.85
N LYS A 5 -18.33 -21.59 -53.33
CA LYS A 5 -18.62 -21.83 -51.91
C LYS A 5 -17.37 -21.63 -51.04
N SER A 6 -16.20 -22.00 -51.55
CA SER A 6 -14.89 -21.81 -50.90
C SER A 6 -14.56 -20.33 -50.71
N SER A 7 -14.69 -19.51 -51.75
CA SER A 7 -14.41 -18.07 -51.64
C SER A 7 -15.36 -17.34 -50.68
N ARG A 8 -16.65 -17.70 -50.65
CA ARG A 8 -17.61 -17.14 -49.68
C ARG A 8 -17.28 -17.49 -48.24
N ALA A 9 -16.87 -18.73 -47.99
CA ALA A 9 -16.41 -19.15 -46.65
C ALA A 9 -15.15 -18.39 -46.22
N TRP A 10 -14.22 -18.16 -47.15
CA TRP A 10 -13.01 -17.37 -46.89
C TRP A 10 -13.32 -15.91 -46.53
N TRP A 11 -14.21 -15.24 -47.28
CA TRP A 11 -14.62 -13.86 -46.99
C TRP A 11 -15.36 -13.73 -45.66
N ILE A 12 -16.21 -14.69 -45.31
CA ILE A 12 -16.89 -14.71 -44.00
C ILE A 12 -15.87 -14.89 -42.87
N THR A 13 -14.88 -15.76 -43.06
CA THR A 13 -13.83 -16.03 -42.07
C THR A 13 -12.94 -14.81 -41.88
N PHE A 14 -12.54 -14.16 -42.97
CA PHE A 14 -11.76 -12.92 -42.94
C PHE A 14 -12.54 -11.77 -42.30
N GLY A 15 -13.83 -11.64 -42.63
CA GLY A 15 -14.73 -10.66 -42.00
C GLY A 15 -14.88 -10.89 -40.50
N ALA A 16 -15.07 -12.14 -40.07
CA ALA A 16 -15.17 -12.49 -38.66
C ALA A 16 -13.85 -12.23 -37.90
N LEU A 17 -12.70 -12.54 -38.52
CA LEU A 17 -11.38 -12.28 -37.93
C LEU A 17 -11.10 -10.77 -37.83
N ALA A 18 -11.45 -10.01 -38.87
CA ALA A 18 -11.34 -8.55 -38.87
C ALA A 18 -12.24 -7.94 -37.80
N LEU A 19 -13.47 -8.44 -37.64
CA LEU A 19 -14.39 -8.00 -36.59
C LEU A 19 -13.85 -8.34 -35.20
N LEU A 20 -13.28 -9.53 -35.00
CA LEU A 20 -12.66 -9.95 -33.74
C LEU A 20 -11.46 -9.07 -33.33
N ILE A 21 -10.74 -8.49 -34.29
CA ILE A 21 -9.62 -7.59 -34.03
C ILE A 21 -10.10 -6.13 -33.89
N ALA A 22 -11.02 -5.68 -34.75
CA ALA A 22 -11.48 -4.31 -34.78
C ALA A 22 -12.41 -3.99 -33.61
N LEU A 23 -13.28 -4.92 -33.20
CA LEU A 23 -14.27 -4.68 -32.16
C LEU A 23 -13.64 -4.37 -30.79
N PRO A 24 -12.60 -5.09 -30.31
CA PRO A 24 -11.88 -4.70 -29.09
C PRO A 24 -11.14 -3.37 -29.21
N MET A 25 -10.70 -2.97 -30.41
CA MET A 25 -10.03 -1.68 -30.63
C MET A 25 -11.02 -0.52 -30.64
N LEU A 26 -12.21 -0.70 -31.21
CA LEU A 26 -13.33 0.26 -31.20
C LEU A 26 -13.98 0.38 -29.82
N LEU A 27 -14.07 -0.74 -29.08
CA LEU A 27 -14.58 -0.76 -27.71
C LEU A 27 -13.51 -0.42 -26.66
N ARG A 28 -12.25 -0.24 -27.10
CA ARG A 28 -11.17 0.21 -26.22
C ARG A 28 -11.47 1.65 -25.84
N LYS A 29 -12.04 1.83 -24.66
CA LYS A 29 -12.01 3.15 -24.02
C LYS A 29 -10.54 3.54 -23.91
N ASP A 30 -10.20 4.75 -24.36
CA ASP A 30 -8.89 5.37 -24.16
C ASP A 30 -8.66 5.57 -22.66
N THR A 31 -8.30 4.49 -21.96
CA THR A 31 -8.05 4.46 -20.51
C THR A 31 -6.62 4.87 -20.19
N THR A 32 -5.76 4.98 -21.20
CA THR A 32 -4.41 5.54 -21.07
C THR A 32 -4.43 6.95 -21.62
N GLN A 33 -4.50 7.93 -20.72
CA GLN A 33 -4.39 9.34 -21.06
C GLN A 33 -3.06 9.59 -21.80
N ARG A 34 -3.10 9.65 -23.13
CA ARG A 34 -2.00 10.26 -23.89
C ARG A 34 -2.26 11.77 -23.86
N PRO A 35 -1.33 12.59 -23.34
CA PRO A 35 -1.56 14.01 -23.28
C PRO A 35 -1.66 14.55 -24.72
N ALA A 36 -2.81 15.13 -25.07
CA ALA A 36 -2.93 15.94 -26.26
C ALA A 36 -2.17 17.27 -26.01
N PRO A 37 -1.60 17.90 -27.06
CA PRO A 37 -1.01 19.23 -26.93
C PRO A 37 -1.99 20.22 -26.26
N GLY A 38 -1.55 20.92 -25.22
CA GLY A 38 -2.38 21.86 -24.45
C GLY A 38 -3.15 21.27 -23.26
N THR A 39 -3.12 19.95 -23.05
CA THR A 39 -3.74 19.32 -21.88
C THR A 39 -3.05 19.76 -20.59
N ARG A 40 -3.83 20.17 -19.58
CA ARG A 40 -3.30 20.54 -18.26
C ARG A 40 -2.60 19.34 -17.63
N ARG A 41 -1.36 19.51 -17.16
CA ARG A 41 -0.57 18.44 -16.52
C ARG A 41 -0.54 18.63 -15.01
N LEU A 42 -0.77 17.53 -14.27
CA LEU A 42 -0.65 17.44 -12.82
C LEU A 42 0.48 16.46 -12.47
N VAL A 43 1.58 16.93 -11.90
CA VAL A 43 2.75 16.12 -11.51
C VAL A 43 2.56 15.62 -10.08
N VAL A 44 2.43 14.29 -9.92
CA VAL A 44 2.09 13.67 -8.64
C VAL A 44 3.17 12.68 -8.21
N PHE A 45 3.82 12.95 -7.07
CA PHE A 45 4.72 12.01 -6.41
C PHE A 45 3.95 11.00 -5.58
N THR A 46 4.21 9.70 -5.76
CA THR A 46 3.44 8.69 -5.05
C THR A 46 4.13 7.32 -4.89
N PRO A 47 3.99 6.65 -3.72
CA PRO A 47 4.42 5.26 -3.54
C PRO A 47 3.36 4.24 -4.01
N HIS A 48 2.22 4.69 -4.54
CA HIS A 48 1.12 3.81 -4.90
C HIS A 48 1.42 2.94 -6.13
N SER A 49 0.90 1.71 -6.09
CA SER A 49 0.99 0.77 -7.21
C SER A 49 0.30 1.29 -8.48
N GLU A 50 0.70 0.75 -9.63
CA GLU A 50 0.08 1.06 -10.94
C GLU A 50 -1.44 0.91 -10.92
N THR A 51 -1.97 -0.11 -10.25
CA THR A 51 -3.42 -0.31 -10.12
C THR A 51 -4.09 0.91 -9.48
N ILE A 52 -3.60 1.38 -8.33
CA ILE A 52 -4.17 2.55 -7.65
C ILE A 52 -4.02 3.79 -8.54
N ARG A 53 -2.86 4.00 -9.14
CA ARG A 53 -2.62 5.14 -10.03
C ARG A 53 -3.59 5.16 -11.21
N ARG A 54 -3.86 4.01 -11.84
CA ARG A 54 -4.85 3.91 -12.92
C ARG A 54 -6.25 4.25 -12.45
N GLU A 55 -6.73 3.62 -11.37
CA GLU A 55 -8.09 3.88 -10.84
C GLU A 55 -8.29 5.37 -10.49
N PHE A 56 -7.30 6.00 -9.85
CA PHE A 56 -7.35 7.42 -9.53
C PHE A 56 -7.26 8.31 -10.78
N SER A 57 -6.44 7.94 -11.78
CA SER A 57 -6.36 8.68 -13.04
C SER A 57 -7.70 8.70 -13.74
N GLU A 58 -8.33 7.53 -13.87
CA GLU A 58 -9.62 7.42 -14.54
C GLU A 58 -10.72 8.16 -13.79
N ALA A 59 -10.80 7.99 -12.46
CA ALA A 59 -11.82 8.63 -11.64
C ALA A 59 -11.65 10.16 -11.60
N PHE A 60 -10.44 10.65 -11.35
CA PHE A 60 -10.16 12.08 -11.28
C PHE A 60 -10.36 12.77 -12.61
N SER A 61 -9.95 12.14 -13.72
CA SER A 61 -10.10 12.75 -15.05
C SER A 61 -11.56 12.86 -15.47
N ARG A 62 -12.37 11.83 -15.16
CA ARG A 62 -13.83 11.90 -15.39
C ARG A 62 -14.47 13.01 -14.56
N HIS A 63 -14.10 13.11 -13.28
CA HIS A 63 -14.62 14.15 -12.39
C HIS A 63 -14.21 15.55 -12.85
N TRP A 64 -12.93 15.74 -13.17
CA TRP A 64 -12.38 17.01 -13.66
C TRP A 64 -13.07 17.47 -14.94
N ARG A 65 -13.25 16.57 -15.91
CA ARG A 65 -13.96 16.89 -17.16
C ARG A 65 -15.43 17.25 -16.92
N ALA A 66 -16.10 16.57 -16.00
CA ALA A 66 -17.48 16.87 -15.66
C ALA A 66 -17.64 18.24 -14.98
N GLU A 67 -16.69 18.64 -14.14
CA GLU A 67 -16.74 19.91 -13.40
C GLU A 67 -16.21 21.12 -14.20
N HIS A 68 -15.16 20.93 -14.99
CA HIS A 68 -14.42 22.03 -15.63
C HIS A 68 -14.50 22.03 -17.16
N GLY A 69 -15.04 20.97 -17.77
CA GLY A 69 -15.14 20.84 -19.23
C GLY A 69 -13.80 20.59 -19.97
N GLU A 70 -12.70 20.46 -19.23
CA GLU A 70 -11.34 20.26 -19.76
C GLU A 70 -10.79 18.88 -19.41
N ASP A 71 -9.80 18.41 -20.16
CA ASP A 71 -9.03 17.21 -19.83
C ASP A 71 -7.81 17.57 -18.96
N VAL A 72 -7.48 16.68 -18.01
CA VAL A 72 -6.29 16.77 -17.16
C VAL A 72 -5.45 15.52 -17.33
N TYR A 73 -4.15 15.65 -17.50
CA TYR A 73 -3.20 14.54 -17.57
C TYR A 73 -2.43 14.43 -16.26
N ILE A 74 -2.46 13.26 -15.61
CA ILE A 74 -1.70 13.02 -14.38
C ILE A 74 -0.34 12.38 -14.71
N ASP A 75 0.74 13.14 -14.49
CA ASP A 75 2.13 12.67 -14.58
C ASP A 75 2.55 12.07 -13.24
N TRP A 76 2.43 10.75 -13.14
CA TRP A 76 2.80 10.00 -11.94
C TRP A 76 4.31 9.79 -11.83
N ARG A 77 4.89 10.30 -10.74
CA ARG A 77 6.29 10.11 -10.35
C ARG A 77 6.37 9.10 -9.20
N SER A 78 6.80 7.88 -9.51
CA SER A 78 6.92 6.79 -8.53
C SER A 78 8.34 6.18 -8.57
N PRO A 79 9.35 6.88 -8.01
CA PRO A 79 10.74 6.41 -8.00
C PRO A 79 10.98 5.20 -7.08
N GLY A 80 10.02 4.87 -6.21
CA GLY A 80 10.14 3.81 -5.21
C GLY A 80 9.10 3.93 -4.12
N GLY A 81 9.45 3.48 -2.92
CA GLY A 81 8.63 3.68 -1.73
C GLY A 81 8.71 5.11 -1.21
N THR A 82 8.04 5.36 -0.09
CA THR A 82 7.97 6.71 0.48
C THR A 82 9.34 7.25 0.89
N SER A 83 10.24 6.39 1.36
CA SER A 83 11.62 6.74 1.70
C SER A 83 12.40 7.30 0.51
N GLU A 84 12.32 6.62 -0.65
CA GLU A 84 12.97 7.06 -1.89
C GLU A 84 12.35 8.37 -2.39
N ILE A 85 11.03 8.52 -2.30
CA ILE A 85 10.34 9.77 -2.64
C ILE A 85 10.82 10.92 -1.75
N ARG A 86 10.95 10.70 -0.44
CA ARG A 86 11.48 11.72 0.49
C ARG A 86 12.88 12.17 0.09
N LEU A 87 13.76 11.25 -0.26
CA LEU A 87 15.11 11.59 -0.74
C LEU A 87 15.06 12.42 -2.03
N MET A 88 14.18 12.06 -2.96
CA MET A 88 14.00 12.80 -4.21
C MET A 88 13.43 14.20 -3.98
N LEU A 89 12.46 14.35 -3.08
CA LEU A 89 11.94 15.66 -2.66
C LEU A 89 13.05 16.50 -2.01
N ASP A 90 13.80 15.91 -1.08
CA ASP A 90 14.89 16.60 -0.38
C ASP A 90 15.97 17.09 -1.36
N ALA A 91 16.40 16.24 -2.29
CA ALA A 91 17.36 16.61 -3.34
C ALA A 91 16.79 17.66 -4.30
N GLY A 92 15.53 17.51 -4.72
CA GLY A 92 14.87 18.44 -5.63
C GLY A 92 14.76 19.85 -5.05
N TYR A 93 14.36 19.97 -3.78
CA TYR A 93 14.27 21.27 -3.11
C TYR A 93 15.65 21.87 -2.86
N LYS A 94 16.66 21.06 -2.51
CA LYS A 94 18.04 21.55 -2.41
C LYS A 94 18.52 22.17 -3.72
N ALA A 95 18.31 21.48 -4.85
CA ALA A 95 18.65 22.01 -6.17
C ALA A 95 17.81 23.27 -6.53
N ALA A 96 16.53 23.31 -6.12
CA ALA A 96 15.69 24.48 -6.31
C ALA A 96 16.23 25.71 -5.55
N ASP A 97 16.68 25.51 -4.31
CA ASP A 97 17.28 26.58 -3.50
C ASP A 97 18.59 27.10 -4.12
N GLU A 98 19.45 26.19 -4.61
CA GLU A 98 20.71 26.53 -5.29
C GLU A 98 20.47 27.32 -6.59
N GLU A 99 19.45 26.93 -7.36
CA GLU A 99 19.07 27.57 -8.63
C GLU A 99 18.08 28.74 -8.45
N LYS A 100 17.72 29.08 -7.20
CA LYS A 100 16.72 30.11 -6.86
C LYS A 100 15.35 29.92 -7.54
N ARG A 101 14.93 28.67 -7.69
CA ARG A 101 13.59 28.31 -8.17
C ARG A 101 12.59 28.30 -7.02
N ALA A 102 11.36 28.71 -7.30
CA ALA A 102 10.27 28.69 -6.31
C ALA A 102 9.85 27.27 -5.86
N GLY A 103 10.26 26.23 -6.57
CA GLY A 103 9.93 24.85 -6.23
C GLY A 103 10.51 23.83 -7.20
N ILE A 104 10.00 22.60 -7.10
CA ILE A 104 10.53 21.42 -7.80
C ILE A 104 9.68 20.96 -8.99
N GLY A 105 8.63 21.71 -9.34
CA GLY A 105 7.70 21.34 -10.41
C GLY A 105 6.81 20.13 -10.07
N ALA A 106 6.61 19.86 -8.78
CA ALA A 106 5.66 18.87 -8.27
C ALA A 106 4.41 19.59 -7.76
N ASP A 107 3.24 19.06 -8.10
CA ASP A 107 1.97 19.65 -7.70
C ASP A 107 1.39 18.96 -6.47
N VAL A 108 1.47 17.62 -6.40
CA VAL A 108 0.88 16.83 -5.32
C VAL A 108 1.85 15.76 -4.83
N PHE A 109 1.99 15.65 -3.51
CA PHE A 109 2.54 14.46 -2.87
C PHE A 109 1.39 13.60 -2.34
N PHE A 110 1.23 12.39 -2.87
CA PHE A 110 0.07 11.54 -2.61
C PHE A 110 0.49 10.15 -2.13
N GLY A 111 0.12 9.81 -0.89
CA GLY A 111 0.46 8.53 -0.26
C GLY A 111 1.78 8.58 0.49
N GLY A 112 1.88 7.72 1.50
CA GLY A 112 2.90 7.80 2.54
C GLY A 112 2.26 7.73 3.92
N GLY A 113 3.06 7.95 4.97
CA GLY A 113 2.56 8.07 6.34
C GLY A 113 2.59 9.50 6.85
N GLU A 114 1.93 9.75 7.98
CA GLU A 114 1.99 11.03 8.70
C GLU A 114 3.43 11.56 8.87
N PRO A 115 4.44 10.74 9.24
CA PRO A 115 5.78 11.26 9.49
C PRO A 115 6.43 11.91 8.26
N ASP A 116 6.12 11.40 7.07
CA ASP A 116 6.66 11.95 5.81
C ASP A 116 6.08 13.34 5.55
N PHE A 117 4.76 13.50 5.70
CA PHE A 117 4.07 14.77 5.52
C PHE A 117 4.42 15.77 6.61
N ALA A 118 4.49 15.35 7.87
CA ALA A 118 4.92 16.19 8.99
C ALA A 118 6.37 16.68 8.80
N SER A 119 7.26 15.84 8.26
CA SER A 119 8.63 16.23 7.94
C SER A 119 8.69 17.29 6.82
N GLN A 120 7.91 17.14 5.75
CA GLN A 120 7.87 18.12 4.65
C GLN A 120 7.17 19.43 5.07
N ALA A 121 6.13 19.36 5.90
CA ALA A 121 5.45 20.53 6.47
C ALA A 121 6.41 21.37 7.33
N LYS A 122 7.20 20.73 8.20
CA LYS A 122 8.23 21.41 9.01
C LYS A 122 9.29 22.13 8.18
N LYS A 123 9.53 21.68 6.94
CA LYS A 123 10.44 22.32 5.99
C LYS A 123 9.77 23.43 5.16
N GLY A 124 8.50 23.74 5.40
CA GLY A 124 7.76 24.78 4.67
C GLY A 124 7.46 24.43 3.20
N ARG A 125 7.44 23.13 2.86
CA ARG A 125 7.34 22.67 1.45
C ARG A 125 5.91 22.35 1.01
N LEU A 126 4.96 22.39 1.92
CA LEU A 126 3.56 22.07 1.66
C LEU A 126 2.71 23.34 1.77
N LEU A 127 1.74 23.48 0.87
CA LEU A 127 0.78 24.57 0.88
C LEU A 127 -0.49 24.16 1.64
N PRO A 128 -1.18 25.10 2.33
CA PRO A 128 -2.48 24.83 2.91
C PRO A 128 -3.47 24.32 1.87
N LEU A 129 -4.19 23.24 2.19
CA LEU A 129 -5.17 22.64 1.29
C LEU A 129 -6.51 23.37 1.37
N HIS A 130 -7.05 23.76 0.21
CA HIS A 130 -8.37 24.40 0.14
C HIS A 130 -9.53 23.48 0.56
N VAL A 131 -9.32 22.17 0.69
CA VAL A 131 -10.37 21.25 1.17
C VAL A 131 -10.85 21.61 2.58
N PHE A 132 -9.97 22.17 3.43
CA PHE A 132 -10.34 22.57 4.78
C PHE A 132 -11.26 23.78 4.84
N THR A 133 -11.23 24.64 3.82
CA THR A 133 -12.11 25.81 3.70
C THR A 133 -13.35 25.52 2.88
N ARG A 134 -13.24 24.66 1.85
CA ARG A 134 -14.36 24.26 0.99
C ARG A 134 -15.28 23.24 1.68
N HIS A 135 -14.72 22.39 2.52
CA HIS A 135 -15.43 21.33 3.24
C HIS A 135 -15.07 21.28 4.73
N PRO A 136 -15.31 22.36 5.50
CA PRO A 136 -15.02 22.39 6.93
C PRO A 136 -15.78 21.31 7.71
N GLU A 137 -16.96 20.92 7.23
CA GLU A 137 -17.81 19.88 7.81
C GLU A 137 -17.15 18.49 7.81
N TRP A 138 -16.20 18.23 6.91
CA TRP A 138 -15.49 16.94 6.89
C TRP A 138 -14.54 16.78 8.07
N PHE A 139 -14.03 17.89 8.60
CA PHE A 139 -12.98 17.93 9.63
C PHE A 139 -13.48 18.41 10.99
N ALA A 140 -14.78 18.71 11.10
CA ALA A 140 -15.42 19.08 12.36
C ALA A 140 -15.48 17.91 13.35
N ALA A 141 -15.72 18.20 14.63
CA ALA A 141 -15.94 17.15 15.64
C ALA A 141 -17.17 16.30 15.26
N GLY A 142 -16.99 14.97 15.22
CA GLY A 142 -18.01 14.04 14.72
C GLY A 142 -18.12 13.96 13.19
N GLY A 143 -17.31 14.74 12.46
CA GLY A 143 -17.19 14.66 11.02
C GLY A 143 -16.53 13.35 10.54
N PRO A 144 -16.61 13.07 9.24
CA PRO A 144 -16.09 11.83 8.64
C PRO A 144 -14.56 11.68 8.75
N ILE A 145 -13.81 12.78 8.88
CA ILE A 145 -12.35 12.78 8.95
C ILE A 145 -11.89 13.33 10.32
N PRO A 146 -11.77 12.47 11.35
CA PRO A 146 -11.36 12.92 12.68
C PRO A 146 -9.91 13.41 12.67
N GLU A 147 -9.55 14.31 13.60
CA GLU A 147 -8.17 14.79 13.76
C GLU A 147 -7.20 13.66 14.13
N PHE A 148 -7.69 12.71 14.93
CA PHE A 148 -6.91 11.57 15.42
C PHE A 148 -7.68 10.26 15.26
N PHE A 149 -6.94 9.20 14.95
CA PHE A 149 -7.45 7.84 14.96
C PHE A 149 -6.38 6.88 15.48
N THR A 150 -6.71 6.10 16.51
CA THR A 150 -5.81 5.09 17.10
C THR A 150 -4.40 5.60 17.47
N GLY A 151 -4.29 6.87 17.91
CA GLY A 151 -3.03 7.50 18.29
C GLY A 151 -2.28 8.21 17.15
N GLU A 152 -2.78 8.12 15.92
CA GLU A 152 -2.21 8.80 14.76
C GLU A 152 -3.02 10.03 14.38
N ARG A 153 -2.34 11.08 13.94
CA ARG A 153 -2.97 12.29 13.41
C ARG A 153 -3.34 12.07 11.95
N LEU A 154 -4.58 12.36 11.58
CA LEU A 154 -5.05 12.18 10.20
C LEU A 154 -4.96 13.45 9.36
N TRP A 155 -4.83 14.62 9.95
CA TRP A 155 -4.62 15.86 9.21
C TRP A 155 -3.82 16.90 10.01
N ALA A 156 -3.13 17.77 9.27
CA ALA A 156 -2.19 18.74 9.83
C ALA A 156 -2.91 19.91 10.51
N LYS A 157 -2.42 20.36 11.67
CA LYS A 157 -2.98 21.56 12.34
C LYS A 157 -2.87 22.82 11.46
N ASP A 158 -1.77 22.94 10.71
CA ASP A 158 -1.50 24.01 9.74
C ASP A 158 -2.24 23.83 8.40
N LYS A 159 -3.10 22.80 8.30
CA LYS A 159 -3.94 22.51 7.13
C LYS A 159 -3.15 22.20 5.85
N THR A 160 -1.87 21.82 5.95
CA THR A 160 -1.01 21.54 4.79
C THR A 160 -1.16 20.14 4.21
N TRP A 161 -1.74 19.20 4.96
CA TRP A 161 -1.99 17.84 4.50
C TRP A 161 -3.18 17.19 5.21
N SER A 162 -3.79 16.20 4.54
CA SER A 162 -4.85 15.36 5.08
C SER A 162 -4.69 13.92 4.59
N SER A 163 -5.06 12.97 5.44
CA SER A 163 -5.13 11.56 5.09
C SER A 163 -6.30 11.32 4.14
N SER A 164 -6.04 10.56 3.08
CA SER A 164 -7.05 10.16 2.10
C SER A 164 -7.61 8.75 2.35
N CYS A 165 -6.89 7.93 3.11
CA CYS A 165 -7.24 6.53 3.35
C CYS A 165 -6.61 6.02 4.65
N LEU A 166 -7.32 5.14 5.36
CA LEU A 166 -6.78 4.37 6.46
C LEU A 166 -6.41 2.98 5.96
N SER A 167 -5.15 2.60 6.13
CA SER A 167 -4.69 1.23 5.89
C SER A 167 -4.40 0.54 7.22
N ARG A 168 -4.79 -0.72 7.34
CA ARG A 168 -4.57 -1.53 8.54
C ARG A 168 -3.72 -2.74 8.21
N PHE A 169 -2.80 -3.08 9.09
CA PHE A 169 -2.09 -4.36 9.04
C PHE A 169 -2.95 -5.46 9.67
N GLY A 170 -2.96 -6.62 9.03
CA GLY A 170 -3.75 -7.76 9.48
C GLY A 170 -3.11 -9.09 9.13
N ILE A 171 -3.74 -10.15 9.60
CA ILE A 171 -3.33 -11.53 9.37
C ILE A 171 -4.01 -12.00 8.08
N CYS A 172 -3.22 -12.46 7.11
CA CYS A 172 -3.73 -13.17 5.95
C CYS A 172 -3.34 -14.64 6.06
N TRP A 173 -4.32 -15.55 6.11
CA TRP A 173 -4.08 -16.98 6.23
C TRP A 173 -4.91 -17.78 5.22
N ALA A 174 -4.51 -19.02 4.96
CA ALA A 174 -5.28 -19.97 4.16
C ALA A 174 -6.08 -20.88 5.11
N PRO A 175 -7.42 -20.80 5.17
CA PRO A 175 -8.23 -21.52 6.16
C PRO A 175 -7.97 -23.02 6.21
N THR A 176 -7.89 -23.68 5.05
CA THR A 176 -7.62 -25.12 4.95
C THR A 176 -6.28 -25.51 5.55
N ARG A 177 -5.21 -24.76 5.24
CA ARG A 177 -3.87 -25.02 5.80
C ARG A 177 -3.78 -24.70 7.27
N TRP A 178 -4.48 -23.66 7.71
CA TRP A 178 -4.52 -23.28 9.11
C TRP A 178 -5.20 -24.36 9.97
N ARG A 179 -6.41 -24.79 9.57
CA ARG A 179 -7.19 -25.80 10.28
C ARG A 179 -6.54 -27.18 10.27
N ALA A 180 -5.70 -27.50 9.29
CA ALA A 180 -4.89 -28.73 9.29
C ALA A 180 -3.94 -28.83 10.50
N ASN A 181 -3.61 -27.71 11.18
CA ASN A 181 -2.84 -27.72 12.42
C ASN A 181 -3.71 -27.93 13.68
N GLY A 182 -5.03 -28.09 13.53
CA GLY A 182 -5.99 -28.19 14.64
C GLY A 182 -6.08 -26.91 15.48
N LEU A 183 -5.93 -25.75 14.84
CA LEU A 183 -5.97 -24.43 15.48
C LEU A 183 -7.31 -23.72 15.19
N PRO A 184 -7.88 -22.97 16.16
CA PRO A 184 -9.00 -22.07 15.90
C PRO A 184 -8.58 -20.92 14.97
N ASP A 185 -9.51 -20.33 14.22
CA ASP A 185 -9.21 -19.26 13.27
C ASP A 185 -8.51 -18.06 13.99
N PRO A 186 -7.42 -17.50 13.43
CA PRO A 186 -6.60 -16.52 14.12
C PRO A 186 -7.32 -15.17 14.21
N VAL A 187 -7.35 -14.61 15.42
CA VAL A 187 -7.98 -13.31 15.72
C VAL A 187 -7.00 -12.32 16.34
N ARG A 188 -5.81 -12.78 16.77
CA ARG A 188 -4.76 -11.99 17.39
C ARG A 188 -3.38 -12.36 16.83
N TRP A 189 -2.45 -11.41 16.88
CA TRP A 189 -1.05 -11.67 16.49
C TRP A 189 -0.40 -12.77 17.32
N ALA A 190 -0.81 -12.92 18.59
CA ALA A 190 -0.37 -14.01 19.49
C ALA A 190 -0.66 -15.41 18.94
N ASP A 191 -1.72 -15.58 18.15
CA ASP A 191 -2.10 -16.88 17.58
C ASP A 191 -1.04 -17.37 16.57
N LEU A 192 -0.27 -16.45 15.98
CA LEU A 192 0.84 -16.77 15.07
C LEU A 192 2.07 -17.30 15.82
N ALA A 193 2.12 -17.16 17.14
CA ALA A 193 3.23 -17.64 17.97
C ALA A 193 3.09 -19.11 18.40
N GLU A 194 2.07 -19.82 17.89
CA GLU A 194 1.79 -21.19 18.29
C GLU A 194 2.82 -22.19 17.74
N PRO A 195 3.42 -23.08 18.57
CA PRO A 195 4.50 -23.97 18.13
C PRO A 195 4.13 -24.89 16.96
N ARG A 196 2.84 -25.24 16.82
CA ARG A 196 2.31 -26.04 15.70
C ARG A 196 2.48 -25.37 14.33
N LEU A 197 2.72 -24.06 14.30
CA LEU A 197 2.95 -23.28 13.08
C LEU A 197 4.42 -23.25 12.65
N ARG A 198 5.30 -24.04 13.26
CA ARG A 198 6.73 -24.08 12.91
C ARG A 198 6.93 -24.31 11.41
N GLY A 199 7.55 -23.35 10.73
CA GLY A 199 7.80 -23.41 9.28
C GLY A 199 6.56 -23.21 8.41
N GLN A 200 5.46 -22.69 8.98
CA GLN A 200 4.20 -22.44 8.27
C GLN A 200 3.93 -20.95 8.04
N LEU A 201 4.68 -20.04 8.69
CA LEU A 201 4.50 -18.61 8.49
C LEU A 201 5.38 -18.05 7.39
N ALA A 202 4.89 -17.01 6.72
CA ALA A 202 5.69 -16.16 5.85
C ALA A 202 5.63 -14.75 6.41
N LEU A 203 6.77 -14.23 6.83
CA LEU A 203 6.90 -12.86 7.31
C LEU A 203 7.55 -12.00 6.22
N ALA A 204 7.50 -10.69 6.38
CA ALA A 204 8.27 -9.77 5.57
C ALA A 204 9.42 -9.20 6.40
N ASP A 205 10.52 -8.84 5.75
CA ASP A 205 11.71 -8.30 6.39
C ASP A 205 11.50 -6.82 6.74
N PRO A 206 11.50 -6.42 8.03
CA PRO A 206 11.29 -5.03 8.42
C PRO A 206 12.46 -4.12 8.02
N THR A 207 13.66 -4.66 7.79
CA THR A 207 14.82 -3.86 7.36
C THR A 207 14.71 -3.38 5.92
N LYS A 208 13.82 -4.00 5.13
CA LYS A 208 13.61 -3.70 3.72
C LYS A 208 12.28 -3.04 3.40
N SER A 209 11.37 -2.98 4.37
CA SER A 209 10.04 -2.43 4.17
C SER A 209 9.57 -1.64 5.38
N GLY A 210 9.49 -0.31 5.23
CA GLY A 210 9.05 0.59 6.31
C GLY A 210 7.64 0.30 6.81
N SER A 211 6.72 -0.15 5.95
CA SER A 211 5.37 -0.56 6.37
C SER A 211 5.39 -1.83 7.23
N VAL A 212 6.31 -2.75 6.97
CA VAL A 212 6.50 -3.96 7.78
C VAL A 212 7.15 -3.62 9.12
N ALA A 213 8.13 -2.72 9.13
CA ALA A 213 8.69 -2.18 10.37
C ALA A 213 7.59 -1.55 11.24
N ARG A 214 6.72 -0.73 10.64
CA ARG A 214 5.56 -0.15 11.33
C ARG A 214 4.59 -1.22 11.85
N ALA A 215 4.34 -2.29 11.09
CA ALA A 215 3.49 -3.38 11.53
C ALA A 215 4.03 -4.07 12.80
N PHE A 216 5.34 -4.37 12.85
CA PHE A 216 5.94 -4.96 14.05
C PHE A 216 5.96 -3.99 15.23
N GLU A 217 6.22 -2.71 14.98
CA GLU A 217 6.13 -1.67 16.01
C GLU A 217 4.72 -1.64 16.64
N LEU A 218 3.67 -1.66 15.82
CA LEU A 218 2.28 -1.68 16.30
C LEU A 218 1.94 -2.95 17.08
N ILE A 219 2.51 -4.11 16.72
CA ILE A 219 2.37 -5.35 17.51
C ILE A 219 2.97 -5.17 18.90
N ILE A 220 4.17 -4.57 18.99
CA ILE A 220 4.85 -4.33 20.26
C ILE A 220 4.08 -3.30 21.10
N GLN A 221 3.65 -2.19 20.51
CA GLN A 221 2.83 -1.18 21.19
C GLN A 221 1.51 -1.77 21.71
N ALA A 222 0.90 -2.70 20.97
CA ALA A 222 -0.31 -3.38 21.43
C ALA A 222 -0.07 -4.27 22.66
N GLU A 223 1.10 -4.91 22.79
CA GLU A 223 1.47 -5.65 24.01
C GLU A 223 1.81 -4.71 25.18
N ILE A 224 2.45 -3.56 24.91
CA ILE A 224 2.63 -2.51 25.92
C ILE A 224 1.28 -2.07 26.48
N GLN A 225 0.32 -1.76 25.61
CA GLN A 225 -1.01 -1.33 26.00
C GLN A 225 -1.72 -2.42 26.83
N ARG A 226 -1.62 -3.69 26.42
CA ARG A 226 -2.16 -4.84 27.20
C ARG A 226 -1.51 -4.96 28.57
N SER A 227 -0.19 -4.78 28.66
CA SER A 227 0.54 -4.81 29.93
C SER A 227 0.09 -3.69 30.88
N LEU A 228 -0.08 -2.48 30.35
CA LEU A 228 -0.59 -1.34 31.13
C LEU A 228 -2.01 -1.57 31.66
N GLN A 229 -2.84 -2.25 30.89
CA GLN A 229 -4.25 -2.54 31.22
C GLN A 229 -4.44 -3.85 32.00
N SER A 230 -3.37 -4.63 32.23
CA SER A 230 -3.49 -5.94 32.88
C SER A 230 -3.80 -5.80 34.38
N PRO A 231 -4.89 -6.40 34.88
CA PRO A 231 -5.20 -6.41 36.32
C PRO A 231 -4.09 -7.08 37.14
N GLU A 232 -3.45 -8.13 36.61
CA GLU A 232 -2.37 -8.87 37.27
C GLU A 232 -1.13 -8.01 37.50
N ARG A 233 -0.92 -7.00 36.65
CA ARG A 233 0.23 -6.09 36.74
C ARG A 233 -0.14 -4.74 37.36
N ALA A 234 -1.40 -4.52 37.71
CA ALA A 234 -1.89 -3.21 38.16
C ALA A 234 -1.17 -2.68 39.40
N ALA A 235 -0.67 -3.57 40.27
CA ALA A 235 0.11 -3.22 41.46
C ALA A 235 1.55 -2.75 41.16
N LEU A 236 2.06 -2.99 39.94
CA LEU A 236 3.42 -2.62 39.56
C LEU A 236 3.50 -1.14 39.14
N PRO A 237 4.64 -0.46 39.40
CA PRO A 237 4.91 0.87 38.87
C PRO A 237 4.73 0.90 37.35
N GLU A 238 4.24 2.03 36.82
CA GLU A 238 3.96 2.17 35.39
C GLU A 238 5.18 1.88 34.51
N LYS A 239 6.36 2.37 34.92
CA LYS A 239 7.64 2.12 34.23
C LYS A 239 7.93 0.62 34.08
N GLU A 240 7.62 -0.18 35.09
CA GLU A 240 7.83 -1.63 35.07
C GLU A 240 6.81 -2.31 34.15
N ARG A 241 5.54 -1.90 34.20
CA ARG A 241 4.50 -2.38 33.27
C ARG A 241 4.86 -2.09 31.81
N LEU A 242 5.40 -0.91 31.51
CA LEU A 242 5.90 -0.55 30.18
C LEU A 242 7.03 -1.49 29.74
N ALA A 243 8.03 -1.72 30.59
CA ALA A 243 9.16 -2.59 30.29
C ALA A 243 8.75 -4.05 30.07
N LEU A 244 7.81 -4.56 30.88
CA LEU A 244 7.26 -5.90 30.72
C LEU A 244 6.49 -6.04 29.40
N GLY A 245 5.63 -5.06 29.07
CA GLY A 245 4.87 -5.09 27.83
C GLY A 245 5.75 -4.98 26.58
N TRP A 246 6.82 -4.18 26.64
CA TRP A 246 7.85 -4.16 25.59
C TRP A 246 8.51 -5.53 25.42
N THR A 247 8.90 -6.16 26.54
CA THR A 247 9.49 -7.50 26.54
C THR A 247 8.55 -8.54 25.94
N ASP A 248 7.26 -8.50 26.30
CA ASP A 248 6.24 -9.40 25.77
C ASP A 248 6.04 -9.21 24.27
N GLY A 249 5.99 -7.95 23.80
CA GLY A 249 5.96 -7.61 22.38
C GLY A 249 7.14 -8.18 21.60
N PHE A 250 8.36 -8.01 22.11
CA PHE A 250 9.57 -8.56 21.47
C PHE A 250 9.56 -10.09 21.45
N ARG A 251 9.19 -10.74 22.57
CA ARG A 251 9.08 -12.20 22.63
C ARG A 251 8.03 -12.72 21.65
N LEU A 252 6.91 -12.01 21.50
CA LEU A 252 5.89 -12.34 20.52
C LEU A 252 6.45 -12.31 19.09
N VAL A 253 7.13 -11.22 18.70
CA VAL A 253 7.78 -11.11 17.38
C VAL A 253 8.82 -12.23 17.18
N GLN A 254 9.63 -12.53 18.20
CA GLN A 254 10.61 -13.63 18.14
C GLN A 254 9.96 -14.99 17.95
N ARG A 255 8.85 -15.28 18.65
CA ARG A 255 8.11 -16.54 18.49
C ARG A 255 7.47 -16.66 17.10
N MET A 256 6.89 -15.57 16.59
CA MET A 256 6.40 -15.53 15.21
C MET A 256 7.52 -15.78 14.20
N ALA A 257 8.70 -15.17 14.41
CA ALA A 257 9.87 -15.38 13.57
C ALA A 257 10.39 -16.83 13.65
N ALA A 258 10.36 -17.46 14.83
CA ALA A 258 10.71 -18.87 15.00
C ALA A 258 9.77 -19.83 14.23
N ASN A 259 8.53 -19.39 13.99
CA ASN A 259 7.56 -20.09 13.15
C ASN A 259 7.68 -19.76 11.65
N ALA A 260 8.50 -18.76 11.28
CA ALA A 260 8.64 -18.34 9.90
C ALA A 260 9.41 -19.37 9.07
N ARG A 261 8.82 -19.74 7.93
CA ARG A 261 9.47 -20.50 6.87
C ARG A 261 10.46 -19.66 6.07
N TYR A 262 10.11 -18.40 5.83
CA TYR A 262 10.91 -17.45 5.09
C TYR A 262 10.49 -16.01 5.40
N PHE A 263 11.39 -15.08 5.09
CA PHE A 263 11.12 -13.64 5.04
C PHE A 263 11.09 -13.17 3.57
N SER A 264 10.10 -12.37 3.21
CA SER A 264 10.01 -11.74 1.90
C SER A 264 10.41 -10.26 1.97
N ASP A 265 10.81 -9.69 0.83
CA ASP A 265 11.18 -8.28 0.78
C ASP A 265 9.96 -7.32 0.84
N SER A 266 8.70 -7.81 0.77
CA SER A 266 7.51 -6.95 0.88
C SER A 266 6.20 -7.67 1.29
N ALA A 267 5.34 -6.98 2.04
CA ALA A 267 4.05 -7.52 2.49
C ALA A 267 3.10 -8.00 1.37
N PRO A 268 2.95 -7.29 0.22
CA PRO A 268 2.10 -7.75 -0.87
C PRO A 268 2.59 -9.04 -1.53
N CYS A 269 3.90 -9.34 -1.49
CA CYS A 269 4.44 -10.61 -1.97
C CYS A 269 4.01 -11.77 -1.05
N THR A 270 3.96 -11.55 0.26
CA THR A 270 3.46 -12.56 1.23
C THR A 270 2.00 -12.93 0.96
N ALA A 271 1.12 -11.93 0.83
CA ALA A 271 -0.31 -12.17 0.58
C ALA A 271 -0.57 -12.89 -0.75
N ARG A 272 0.11 -12.46 -1.84
CA ARG A 272 -0.01 -13.11 -3.16
C ARG A 272 0.47 -14.56 -3.15
N ARG A 273 1.58 -14.85 -2.45
CA ARG A 273 2.09 -16.23 -2.32
C ARG A 273 1.13 -17.10 -1.52
N ASN A 274 0.52 -16.58 -0.45
CA ASN A 274 -0.52 -17.30 0.29
C ASN A 274 -1.70 -17.69 -0.63
N ALA A 275 -2.25 -16.72 -1.36
CA ALA A 275 -3.35 -16.94 -2.31
C ALA A 275 -3.00 -17.94 -3.43
N SER A 276 -1.78 -17.87 -3.97
CA SER A 276 -1.32 -18.82 -4.99
C SER A 276 -1.12 -20.25 -4.45
N SER A 277 -0.86 -20.38 -3.15
CA SER A 277 -0.61 -21.67 -2.51
C SER A 277 -1.88 -22.37 -2.04
N SER A 278 -2.97 -21.64 -1.84
CA SER A 278 -4.31 -22.19 -1.60
C SER A 278 -5.01 -22.61 -2.90
N ALA A 279 -4.67 -22.00 -4.03
CA ALA A 279 -5.29 -22.27 -5.33
C ALA A 279 -4.68 -23.45 -6.12
N ARG A 280 -3.66 -24.14 -5.62
CA ARG A 280 -3.00 -25.24 -6.36
C ARG A 280 -2.76 -26.49 -5.51
N PRO A 281 -3.50 -27.58 -5.72
CA PRO A 281 -2.97 -28.92 -5.53
C PRO A 281 -2.15 -29.27 -6.79
N SER A 282 -0.83 -29.36 -6.67
CA SER A 282 0.07 -29.97 -7.67
C SER A 282 0.02 -29.41 -9.11
N ALA A 283 0.65 -28.25 -9.38
CA ALA A 283 1.31 -27.96 -10.66
C ALA A 283 2.17 -26.69 -10.58
N ALA A 284 3.47 -26.84 -10.85
CA ALA A 284 4.43 -25.75 -10.92
C ALA A 284 4.22 -24.94 -12.22
N THR A 285 3.91 -23.66 -12.07
CA THR A 285 3.95 -22.66 -13.16
C THR A 285 4.26 -21.31 -12.51
N PRO A 286 5.27 -20.54 -12.97
CA PRO A 286 5.92 -19.53 -12.15
C PRO A 286 5.08 -18.26 -12.03
N THR A 287 4.87 -17.82 -10.79
CA THR A 287 4.56 -16.42 -10.47
C THR A 287 5.84 -15.59 -10.67
N PRO A 288 5.77 -14.32 -11.15
CA PRO A 288 6.96 -13.50 -11.39
C PRO A 288 7.82 -13.34 -10.12
N PRO A 289 9.14 -13.15 -10.23
CA PRO A 289 10.05 -13.37 -9.12
C PRO A 289 9.97 -12.25 -8.08
N CYS A 290 9.22 -12.45 -6.99
CA CYS A 290 9.59 -11.86 -5.70
C CYS A 290 10.81 -12.66 -5.19
N ARG A 291 11.99 -12.03 -5.08
CA ARG A 291 13.22 -12.70 -4.61
C ARG A 291 12.94 -13.41 -3.27
N ARG A 292 13.33 -14.68 -3.19
CA ARG A 292 13.46 -15.40 -1.91
C ARG A 292 14.88 -15.15 -1.42
N ASN A 293 15.03 -14.69 -0.19
CA ASN A 293 16.35 -14.75 0.44
C ASN A 293 16.55 -16.14 1.07
N ALA A 294 17.81 -16.54 1.13
CA ALA A 294 18.28 -17.82 1.66
C ALA A 294 17.70 -18.13 3.07
N PRO A 295 17.60 -19.41 3.45
CA PRO A 295 17.18 -19.78 4.80
C PRO A 295 18.05 -19.08 5.85
N PRO A 296 17.52 -18.75 7.04
CA PRO A 296 18.34 -18.18 8.11
C PRO A 296 19.48 -19.14 8.42
N ASN A 297 20.72 -18.64 8.40
CA ASN A 297 21.86 -19.38 8.90
C ASN A 297 21.52 -19.90 10.29
N ARG A 298 21.68 -21.21 10.50
CA ARG A 298 21.67 -21.79 11.84
C ARG A 298 22.77 -21.07 12.63
N LEU A 299 22.36 -20.25 13.59
CA LEU A 299 23.23 -19.83 14.68
C LEU A 299 23.52 -21.09 15.50
N THR A 300 24.69 -21.67 15.30
CA THR A 300 25.40 -22.47 16.30
C THR A 300 26.05 -21.53 17.30
#